data_AF-A0A7V3RMQ3-F1
#
_entry.id   AF-A0A7V3RMQ3-F1
#
_cell.length_a   1.000
_cell.length_b   1.000
_cell.length_c   1.000
_cell.angle_alpha   90.00
_cell.angle_beta   90.00
_cell.angle_gamma   90.00
#
_symmetry.space_group_name_H-M   'P 1'
#
loop_
_entity.id
_entity.type
_entity.pdbx_description
1 polymer ?
#
loop_
_entity_poly.entity_id
_entity_poly.type
_entity_poly.pdbx_seq_one_letter_code
_entity_poly.pdbx_strand_id
1 'polypeptide(L)'
;MRALTVLRRICSCCIRSQSLYACLLLPWLGLRDDFAASSSAAPWQMALRGGRGKGREPVQPRQHCREQNTRPQCQQRRPLLALRAGILLSAMALRTGILLSAMAACSLCGCASFWDDITSRDFKFKDMFKPAPDPLWVIRNSNDGDKKSKALRSLKEPLPNGGSQQQQDVIVKLLIQSATGDPQPLCRLAAISTLQHFKDPRAAPALIEAYERASDFQRDRPEAMETIQEQALQALGVNGNPVAVDLLVRILKAPPGTGPSGDKQNDLNQRICAARALGHFPQYQAAEALVSALRSEQDVALRDRATESLRQITGKDLPANAEAWADFLHKSGNEALAKKKSGGKSFLLLTQWNQRSHD
;
A
#
# COMPACT_ATOMS: atom_id res chain seq x y z
N MET A 1 20.19 30.49 -30.52
CA MET A 1 19.88 29.05 -30.30
C MET A 1 20.60 28.48 -29.06
N ARG A 2 20.24 28.90 -27.84
CA ARG A 2 20.73 28.29 -26.56
C ARG A 2 19.73 28.47 -25.41
N ALA A 3 18.44 28.18 -25.64
CA ALA A 3 17.40 28.33 -24.59
C ALA A 3 16.41 27.15 -24.50
N LEU A 4 16.59 26.06 -25.27
CA LEU A 4 15.62 24.96 -25.36
C LEU A 4 16.03 23.66 -24.66
N THR A 5 17.16 23.63 -23.94
CA THR A 5 17.70 22.37 -23.39
C THR A 5 17.46 22.16 -21.89
N VAL A 6 16.94 23.16 -21.16
CA VAL A 6 16.76 23.08 -19.70
C VAL A 6 15.35 22.58 -19.28
N LEU A 7 14.35 22.67 -20.16
CA LEU A 7 12.98 22.25 -19.87
C LEU A 7 12.71 20.73 -19.99
N ARG A 8 13.68 19.92 -20.41
CA ARG A 8 13.52 18.45 -20.55
C ARG A 8 13.87 17.63 -19.29
N ARG A 9 14.37 18.25 -18.21
CA ARG A 9 14.76 17.52 -16.98
C ARG A 9 13.76 17.55 -15.83
N ILE A 10 12.65 18.28 -15.94
CA ILE A 10 11.65 18.38 -14.86
C ILE A 10 10.51 17.34 -15.00
N CYS A 11 10.30 16.74 -16.18
CA CYS A 11 9.16 15.84 -16.44
C CYS A 11 9.43 14.31 -16.32
N SER A 12 10.47 13.86 -15.60
CA SER A 12 10.71 12.40 -15.43
C SER A 12 10.36 11.83 -14.05
N CYS A 13 9.94 12.65 -13.08
CA CYS A 13 9.55 12.15 -11.74
C CYS A 13 8.04 11.87 -11.56
N CYS A 14 7.16 12.29 -12.47
CA CYS A 14 5.70 12.11 -12.31
C CYS A 14 5.09 10.90 -13.05
N ILE A 15 5.87 10.07 -13.75
CA ILE A 15 5.33 8.99 -14.60
C ILE A 15 5.24 7.62 -13.89
N ARG A 16 5.64 7.49 -12.62
CA ARG A 16 5.61 6.17 -11.93
C ARG A 16 4.40 5.89 -11.03
N SER A 17 3.33 6.69 -11.13
CA SER A 17 2.08 6.45 -10.41
C SER A 17 0.85 6.66 -11.30
N GLN A 18 0.68 5.80 -12.30
CA GLN A 18 -0.58 5.68 -13.03
C GLN A 18 -0.86 4.20 -13.30
N SER A 19 -1.48 3.52 -12.32
CA SER A 19 -2.38 2.39 -12.61
C SER A 19 -3.74 2.85 -12.11
N LEU A 20 -4.69 3.03 -13.05
CA LEU A 20 -6.15 3.27 -12.92
C LEU A 20 -6.74 4.30 -13.91
N TYR A 21 -6.06 4.68 -15.00
CA TYR A 21 -6.65 5.51 -16.06
C TYR A 21 -6.68 4.85 -17.46
N ALA A 22 -6.70 3.51 -17.52
CA ALA A 22 -6.80 2.76 -18.78
C ALA A 22 -8.20 2.15 -19.05
N CYS A 23 -9.26 2.55 -18.34
CA CYS A 23 -10.61 2.00 -18.54
C CYS A 23 -11.64 2.97 -19.16
N LEU A 24 -11.25 4.15 -19.65
CA LEU A 24 -12.21 5.10 -20.25
C LEU A 24 -11.92 5.51 -21.70
N LEU A 25 -11.02 4.81 -22.41
CA LEU A 25 -10.74 5.10 -23.83
C LEU A 25 -10.66 3.86 -24.73
N LEU A 26 -11.47 2.83 -24.47
CA LEU A 26 -11.62 1.70 -25.39
C LEU A 26 -13.11 1.31 -25.58
N PRO A 27 -13.84 2.10 -26.38
CA PRO A 27 -14.81 1.50 -27.27
C PRO A 27 -14.67 2.07 -28.69
N TRP A 28 -13.63 1.66 -29.44
CA TRP A 28 -13.50 2.00 -30.86
C TRP A 28 -12.85 0.92 -31.75
N LEU A 29 -12.73 -0.32 -31.27
CA LEU A 29 -12.30 -1.44 -32.10
C LEU A 29 -13.26 -2.61 -31.89
N GLY A 30 -14.29 -2.65 -32.72
CA GLY A 30 -15.17 -3.80 -32.83
C GLY A 30 -14.38 -5.01 -33.32
N LEU A 31 -14.14 -5.95 -32.42
CA LEU A 31 -13.93 -7.36 -32.76
C LEU A 31 -14.87 -8.19 -31.89
N ARG A 32 -15.89 -8.76 -32.54
CA ARG A 32 -16.55 -9.99 -32.13
C ARG A 32 -15.56 -11.14 -32.35
N ASP A 33 -15.55 -12.12 -31.46
CA ASP A 33 -15.97 -13.49 -31.78
C ASP A 33 -15.99 -14.36 -30.51
N ASP A 34 -17.16 -14.96 -30.29
CA ASP A 34 -17.45 -16.32 -29.84
C ASP A 34 -16.57 -16.98 -28.76
N PHE A 35 -17.10 -16.98 -27.52
CA PHE A 35 -16.80 -18.02 -26.54
C PHE A 35 -18.11 -18.72 -26.13
N ALA A 36 -18.41 -19.80 -26.84
CA ALA A 36 -19.40 -20.79 -26.45
C ALA A 36 -18.81 -21.67 -25.34
N ALA A 37 -19.34 -21.56 -24.12
CA ALA A 37 -19.04 -22.49 -23.04
C ALA A 37 -20.25 -23.35 -22.71
N SER A 38 -20.12 -24.60 -23.15
CA SER A 38 -20.85 -25.80 -22.77
C SER A 38 -21.05 -25.92 -21.25
N SER A 39 -22.31 -26.03 -20.81
CA SER A 39 -22.68 -26.41 -19.45
C SER A 39 -22.99 -27.92 -19.38
N SER A 40 -22.00 -28.71 -18.98
CA SER A 40 -22.24 -30.10 -18.59
C SER A 40 -22.73 -30.14 -17.14
N ALA A 41 -24.01 -30.49 -16.99
CA ALA A 41 -24.65 -30.83 -15.73
C ALA A 41 -24.06 -32.11 -15.14
N ALA A 42 -23.84 -32.13 -13.82
CA ALA A 42 -23.74 -33.37 -13.04
C ALA A 42 -24.43 -33.20 -11.67
N PRO A 43 -25.05 -34.28 -11.13
CA PRO A 43 -26.06 -34.19 -10.09
C PRO A 43 -25.49 -34.40 -8.69
N TRP A 44 -25.79 -33.49 -7.76
CA TRP A 44 -25.50 -33.70 -6.34
C TRP A 44 -26.70 -34.34 -5.64
N GLN A 45 -26.42 -35.48 -5.00
CA GLN A 45 -27.34 -36.27 -4.20
C GLN A 45 -27.77 -35.53 -2.93
N MET A 46 -29.07 -35.67 -2.62
CA MET A 46 -29.71 -35.25 -1.39
C MET A 46 -29.14 -36.01 -0.17
N ALA A 47 -28.80 -35.26 0.89
CA ALA A 47 -28.77 -35.79 2.24
C ALA A 47 -29.58 -34.86 3.16
N LEU A 48 -30.66 -35.42 3.69
CA LEU A 48 -31.65 -34.81 4.56
C LEU A 48 -31.07 -34.54 5.96
N ARG A 49 -31.18 -33.31 6.46
CA ARG A 49 -31.36 -33.07 7.90
C ARG A 49 -32.36 -31.94 8.14
N GLY A 50 -33.41 -32.28 8.87
CA GLY A 50 -34.48 -31.38 9.26
C GLY A 50 -34.10 -30.43 10.38
N GLY A 51 -34.79 -29.31 10.41
CA GLY A 51 -34.80 -28.34 11.50
C GLY A 51 -35.96 -27.37 11.31
N ARG A 52 -37.05 -27.63 12.03
CA ARG A 52 -38.27 -26.79 12.06
C ARG A 52 -37.94 -25.43 12.68
N GLY A 53 -38.24 -24.36 11.96
CA GLY A 53 -38.20 -22.99 12.48
C GLY A 53 -39.21 -22.12 11.74
N LYS A 54 -40.22 -21.65 12.46
CA LYS A 54 -41.44 -21.01 11.99
C LYS A 54 -41.21 -19.58 11.45
N GLY A 55 -42.03 -19.18 10.48
CA GLY A 55 -42.47 -17.78 10.30
C GLY A 55 -41.74 -16.99 9.21
N ARG A 56 -42.21 -17.07 7.97
CA ARG A 56 -41.98 -16.06 6.93
C ARG A 56 -43.30 -15.33 6.66
N GLU A 57 -43.29 -14.01 6.81
CA GLU A 57 -44.26 -13.11 6.18
C GLU A 57 -43.93 -12.97 4.68
N PRO A 58 -44.95 -12.87 3.81
CA PRO A 58 -44.75 -12.70 2.37
C PRO A 58 -44.55 -11.23 1.99
N VAL A 59 -43.35 -10.90 1.49
CA VAL A 59 -43.09 -9.63 0.79
C VAL A 59 -43.56 -9.75 -0.66
N GLN A 60 -44.51 -8.88 -1.03
CA GLN A 60 -45.09 -8.79 -2.36
C GLN A 60 -44.10 -8.33 -3.43
N PRO A 61 -44.25 -8.77 -4.70
CA PRO A 61 -43.46 -8.29 -5.83
C PRO A 61 -44.03 -6.96 -6.36
N ARG A 62 -43.25 -5.88 -6.30
CA ARG A 62 -43.53 -4.65 -7.04
C ARG A 62 -43.11 -4.81 -8.50
N GLN A 63 -44.10 -4.99 -9.36
CA GLN A 63 -44.03 -4.66 -10.78
C GLN A 63 -44.16 -3.14 -10.95
N HIS A 64 -43.22 -2.50 -11.65
CA HIS A 64 -43.50 -1.24 -12.33
C HIS A 64 -42.69 -1.08 -13.61
N CYS A 65 -43.45 -1.07 -14.71
CA CYS A 65 -43.36 -0.31 -15.96
C CYS A 65 -42.13 0.60 -16.14
N ARG A 66 -41.37 0.46 -17.24
CA ARG A 66 -41.68 0.89 -18.62
C ARG A 66 -41.62 2.41 -18.76
N GLU A 67 -40.53 2.93 -19.34
CA GLU A 67 -40.63 4.04 -20.29
C GLU A 67 -39.38 4.14 -21.18
N GLN A 68 -39.55 3.64 -22.40
CA GLN A 68 -38.76 4.02 -23.57
C GLN A 68 -39.25 5.42 -23.98
N ASN A 69 -38.39 6.43 -23.97
CA ASN A 69 -38.71 7.75 -24.49
C ASN A 69 -37.78 8.08 -25.67
N THR A 70 -38.19 7.61 -26.85
CA THR A 70 -37.70 8.08 -28.15
C THR A 70 -38.38 9.40 -28.48
N ARG A 71 -37.64 10.51 -28.46
CA ARG A 71 -38.13 11.80 -28.96
C ARG A 71 -37.74 12.00 -30.44
N PRO A 72 -38.65 12.53 -31.27
CA PRO A 72 -38.41 12.80 -32.68
C PRO A 72 -37.56 14.06 -32.89
N GLN A 73 -36.73 14.02 -33.92
CA GLN A 73 -36.05 15.18 -34.51
C GLN A 73 -37.10 16.16 -35.05
N CYS A 74 -37.17 17.36 -34.46
CA CYS A 74 -37.90 18.48 -35.04
C CYS A 74 -36.87 19.55 -35.45
N GLN A 75 -36.59 19.60 -36.76
CA GLN A 75 -35.87 20.70 -37.39
C GLN A 75 -36.71 21.97 -37.27
N GLN A 76 -36.23 22.95 -36.51
CA GLN A 76 -36.84 24.26 -36.45
C GLN A 76 -35.82 25.34 -36.82
N ARG A 77 -35.96 25.81 -38.06
CA ARG A 77 -35.37 27.04 -38.60
C ARG A 77 -35.87 28.24 -37.78
N ARG A 78 -34.97 29.15 -37.39
CA ARG A 78 -35.26 30.57 -37.06
C ARG A 78 -33.95 31.36 -36.81
N PRO A 79 -33.98 32.72 -36.84
CA PRO A 79 -33.25 33.49 -37.83
C PRO A 79 -32.04 34.25 -37.28
N LEU A 80 -31.15 34.60 -38.22
CA LEU A 80 -29.94 35.41 -38.10
C LEU A 80 -30.23 36.87 -37.69
N LEU A 81 -30.54 37.16 -36.43
CA LEU A 81 -30.56 38.55 -35.94
C LEU A 81 -30.27 38.63 -34.42
N ALA A 82 -29.01 38.44 -34.02
CA ALA A 82 -28.51 38.87 -32.70
C ALA A 82 -26.98 39.01 -32.67
N LEU A 83 -26.37 39.52 -33.75
CA LEU A 83 -24.93 39.67 -33.89
C LEU A 83 -24.48 41.10 -33.56
N ARG A 84 -24.71 41.58 -32.32
CA ARG A 84 -24.05 42.82 -31.83
C ARG A 84 -24.09 43.08 -30.31
N ALA A 85 -24.64 42.16 -29.50
CA ALA A 85 -24.52 42.19 -28.03
C ALA A 85 -23.61 41.08 -27.46
N GLY A 86 -22.95 40.27 -28.31
CA GLY A 86 -22.17 39.09 -27.89
C GLY A 86 -20.68 39.34 -27.56
N ILE A 87 -20.16 40.54 -27.82
CA ILE A 87 -18.72 40.80 -27.70
C ILE A 87 -18.33 41.21 -26.26
N LEU A 88 -19.25 41.81 -25.48
CA LEU A 88 -18.98 42.13 -24.07
C LEU A 88 -19.30 40.96 -23.11
N LEU A 89 -20.24 40.07 -23.46
CA LEU A 89 -20.56 38.89 -22.65
C LEU A 89 -19.49 37.78 -22.75
N SER A 90 -18.79 37.68 -23.88
CA SER A 90 -17.75 36.65 -24.13
C SER A 90 -16.45 36.91 -23.38
N ALA A 91 -16.08 38.18 -23.17
CA ALA A 91 -14.88 38.53 -22.41
C ALA A 91 -15.03 38.26 -20.89
N MET A 92 -16.23 38.40 -20.33
CA MET A 92 -16.49 38.04 -18.93
C MET A 92 -16.53 36.52 -18.72
N ALA A 93 -17.11 35.77 -19.68
CA ALA A 93 -17.17 34.30 -19.62
C ALA A 93 -15.77 33.64 -19.68
N LEU A 94 -14.82 34.24 -20.42
CA LEU A 94 -13.46 33.70 -20.50
C LEU A 94 -12.68 33.90 -19.18
N ARG A 95 -12.88 35.03 -18.49
CA ARG A 95 -12.20 35.31 -17.21
C ARG A 95 -12.75 34.45 -16.07
N THR A 96 -14.06 34.23 -16.01
CA THR A 96 -14.65 33.31 -15.02
C THR A 96 -14.27 31.86 -15.31
N GLY A 97 -14.19 31.46 -16.58
CA GLY A 97 -13.73 30.13 -16.99
C GLY A 97 -12.28 29.83 -16.57
N ILE A 98 -11.37 30.79 -16.71
CA ILE A 98 -9.95 30.62 -16.31
C ILE A 98 -9.81 30.53 -14.79
N LEU A 99 -10.58 31.29 -14.00
CA LEU A 99 -10.54 31.20 -12.53
C LEU A 99 -11.09 29.86 -12.01
N LEU A 100 -12.19 29.37 -12.60
CA LEU A 100 -12.75 28.06 -12.25
C LEU A 100 -11.84 26.90 -12.67
N SER A 101 -11.18 26.99 -13.83
CA SER A 101 -10.24 25.96 -14.27
C SER A 101 -8.94 25.94 -13.45
N ALA A 102 -8.44 27.10 -13.02
CA ALA A 102 -7.27 27.19 -12.15
C ALA A 102 -7.53 26.58 -10.75
N MET A 103 -8.71 26.82 -10.17
CA MET A 103 -9.11 26.17 -8.91
C MET A 103 -9.29 24.66 -9.07
N ALA A 104 -9.82 24.19 -10.20
CA ALA A 104 -9.96 22.76 -10.50
C ALA A 104 -8.63 22.06 -10.84
N ALA A 105 -7.60 22.80 -11.28
CA ALA A 105 -6.27 22.24 -11.52
C ALA A 105 -5.49 22.04 -10.21
N CYS A 106 -5.63 22.95 -9.24
CA CYS A 106 -4.99 22.83 -7.93
C CYS A 106 -5.51 21.63 -7.11
N SER A 107 -6.77 21.22 -7.31
CA SER A 107 -7.34 20.03 -6.67
C SER A 107 -6.77 18.71 -7.20
N LEU A 108 -6.10 18.71 -8.36
CA LEU A 108 -5.50 17.51 -8.96
C LEU A 108 -4.04 17.27 -8.54
N CYS A 109 -3.40 18.22 -7.84
CA CYS A 109 -1.98 18.14 -7.49
C CYS A 109 -1.64 17.20 -6.31
N GLY A 110 -2.53 16.29 -5.92
CA GLY A 110 -2.18 15.15 -5.05
C GLY A 110 -1.97 15.47 -3.56
N CYS A 111 -2.43 16.62 -3.07
CA CYS A 111 -2.43 16.91 -1.63
C CYS A 111 -3.60 16.19 -0.94
N ALA A 112 -3.59 14.85 -0.91
CA ALA A 112 -4.64 14.08 -0.24
C ALA A 112 -4.80 14.48 1.24
N SER A 113 -3.69 14.79 1.92
CA SER A 113 -3.70 15.27 3.31
C SER A 113 -4.39 16.63 3.48
N PHE A 114 -4.37 17.49 2.45
CA PHE A 114 -5.01 18.79 2.51
C PHE A 114 -6.54 18.69 2.50
N TRP A 115 -7.09 17.81 1.66
CA TRP A 115 -8.54 17.59 1.62
C TRP A 115 -9.05 16.92 2.89
N ASP A 116 -8.26 16.05 3.51
CA ASP A 116 -8.59 15.43 4.79
C ASP A 116 -8.68 16.47 5.92
N ASP A 117 -7.80 17.48 5.92
CA ASP A 117 -7.88 18.59 6.88
C ASP A 117 -9.08 19.51 6.60
N ILE A 118 -9.35 19.84 5.34
CA ILE A 118 -10.49 20.70 4.95
C ILE A 118 -11.84 20.05 5.23
N THR A 119 -11.95 18.74 5.01
CA THR A 119 -13.20 18.00 5.19
C THR A 119 -13.39 17.52 6.63
N SER A 120 -12.40 17.73 7.50
CA SER A 120 -12.53 17.39 8.92
C SER A 120 -13.65 18.20 9.58
N ARG A 121 -14.45 17.53 10.44
CA ARG A 121 -15.57 18.17 11.16
C ARG A 121 -15.12 19.32 12.06
N ASP A 122 -13.86 19.30 12.48
CA ASP A 122 -13.24 20.32 13.32
C ASP A 122 -12.53 21.42 12.51
N PHE A 123 -12.65 21.42 11.17
CA PHE A 123 -11.94 22.39 10.34
C PHE A 123 -12.35 23.83 10.68
N LYS A 124 -11.38 24.61 11.15
CA LYS A 124 -11.50 26.05 11.25
C LYS A 124 -10.55 26.65 10.24
N PHE A 125 -11.06 27.50 9.35
CA PHE A 125 -10.25 28.18 8.33
C PHE A 125 -9.01 28.89 8.92
N LYS A 126 -9.10 29.36 10.18
CA LYS A 126 -7.98 29.99 10.90
C LYS A 126 -6.84 29.03 11.24
N ASP A 127 -7.08 27.73 11.29
CA ASP A 127 -6.08 26.72 11.66
C ASP A 127 -5.16 26.36 10.48
N MET A 128 -5.55 26.63 9.23
CA MET A 128 -4.68 26.42 8.05
C MET A 128 -3.39 27.23 8.08
N PHE A 129 -3.40 28.39 8.75
CA PHE A 129 -2.25 29.28 8.83
C PHE A 129 -1.49 29.14 10.15
N LYS A 130 -1.94 28.27 11.05
CA LYS A 130 -1.23 28.00 12.30
C LYS A 130 -0.12 26.98 12.03
N PRO A 131 1.05 27.13 12.68
CA PRO A 131 2.06 26.09 12.64
C PRO A 131 1.46 24.79 13.19
N ALA A 132 1.83 23.66 12.57
CA ALA A 132 1.40 22.36 13.07
C ALA A 132 1.77 22.23 14.56
N PRO A 133 0.86 21.71 15.41
CA PRO A 133 1.16 21.50 16.81
C PRO A 133 2.35 20.54 16.94
N ASP A 134 3.13 20.70 18.02
CA ASP A 134 4.25 19.80 18.30
C ASP A 134 3.75 18.33 18.33
N PRO A 135 4.29 17.45 17.47
CA PRO A 135 3.81 16.07 17.39
C PRO A 135 3.95 15.33 18.72
N LEU A 136 4.99 15.62 19.51
CA LEU A 136 5.17 14.96 20.81
C LEU A 136 4.08 15.35 21.81
N TRP A 137 3.63 16.60 21.75
CA TRP A 137 2.51 17.07 22.56
C TRP A 137 1.19 16.41 22.14
N VAL A 138 0.92 16.32 20.83
CA VAL A 138 -0.32 15.70 20.32
C VAL A 138 -0.40 14.24 20.69
N ILE A 139 0.69 13.47 20.56
CA ILE A 139 0.68 12.04 20.83
C ILE A 139 0.38 11.75 22.32
N ARG A 140 0.85 12.61 23.23
CA ARG A 140 0.66 12.43 24.67
C ARG A 140 -0.70 12.91 25.18
N ASN A 141 -1.20 14.02 24.62
CA ASN A 141 -2.35 14.72 25.19
C ASN A 141 -3.64 14.56 24.38
N SER A 142 -3.56 14.14 23.12
CA SER A 142 -4.75 13.99 22.27
C SER A 142 -5.38 12.62 22.43
N ASN A 143 -6.71 12.61 22.63
CA ASN A 143 -7.53 11.40 22.57
C ASN A 143 -8.06 11.11 21.15
N ASP A 144 -7.79 12.01 20.20
CA ASP A 144 -8.23 11.89 18.82
C ASP A 144 -7.22 11.06 18.02
N GLY A 145 -7.67 9.91 17.53
CA GLY A 145 -6.83 8.97 16.79
C GLY A 145 -6.32 9.49 15.46
N ASP A 146 -7.08 10.36 14.80
CA ASP A 146 -6.67 10.92 13.53
C ASP A 146 -5.56 11.95 13.74
N LYS A 147 -5.70 12.82 14.74
CA LYS A 147 -4.64 13.78 15.13
C LYS A 147 -3.39 13.05 15.62
N LYS A 148 -3.57 12.00 16.44
CA LYS A 148 -2.47 11.19 16.96
C LYS A 148 -1.73 10.44 15.85
N SER A 149 -2.44 9.80 14.91
CA SER A 149 -1.83 9.09 13.79
C SER A 149 -1.09 10.02 12.82
N LYS A 150 -1.62 11.23 12.56
CA LYS A 150 -0.93 12.28 11.80
C LYS A 150 0.36 12.72 12.50
N ALA A 151 0.30 12.94 13.81
CA ALA A 151 1.47 13.30 14.61
C ALA A 151 2.53 12.18 14.63
N LEU A 152 2.13 10.90 14.69
CA LEU A 152 3.05 9.77 14.60
C LEU A 152 3.79 9.74 13.26
N ARG A 153 3.09 9.93 12.14
CA ARG A 153 3.69 9.97 10.79
C ARG A 153 4.64 11.14 10.56
N SER A 154 4.49 12.24 11.30
CA SER A 154 5.34 13.42 11.15
C SER A 154 6.65 13.31 11.95
N LEU A 155 6.78 12.33 12.85
CA LEU A 155 8.02 12.07 13.58
C LEU A 155 9.13 11.63 12.61
N LYS A 156 10.31 12.22 12.81
CA LYS A 156 11.54 11.88 12.08
C LYS A 156 12.60 11.48 13.09
N GLU A 157 13.56 10.67 12.65
CA GLU A 157 14.67 10.21 13.48
C GLU A 157 15.52 11.42 13.95
N PRO A 158 15.65 11.70 15.26
CA PRO A 158 16.35 12.89 15.74
C PRO A 158 17.83 12.94 15.40
N LEU A 159 18.57 11.84 15.56
CA LEU A 159 20.03 11.81 15.37
C LEU A 159 20.50 12.34 13.99
N PRO A 160 19.96 11.87 12.84
CA PRO A 160 20.34 12.41 11.53
C PRO A 160 19.86 13.84 11.29
N ASN A 161 18.93 14.35 12.10
CA ASN A 161 18.35 15.69 11.99
C ASN A 161 18.88 16.67 13.06
N GLY A 162 20.02 16.37 13.69
CA GLY A 162 20.66 17.26 14.67
C GLY A 162 20.03 17.25 16.07
N GLY A 163 19.16 16.28 16.37
CA GLY A 163 18.59 16.08 17.70
C GLY A 163 19.53 15.34 18.65
N SER A 164 19.17 15.32 19.95
CA SER A 164 19.95 14.64 20.99
C SER A 164 19.62 13.14 21.11
N GLN A 165 20.52 12.36 21.70
CA GLN A 165 20.27 10.94 22.01
C GLN A 165 19.03 10.76 22.90
N GLN A 166 18.80 11.66 23.85
CA GLN A 166 17.61 11.62 24.71
C GLN A 166 16.32 11.79 23.89
N GLN A 167 16.32 12.67 22.89
CA GLN A 167 15.16 12.83 22.00
C GLN A 167 14.93 11.58 21.14
N GLN A 168 15.99 10.96 20.63
CA GLN A 168 15.92 9.68 19.93
C GLN A 168 15.26 8.62 20.81
N ASP A 169 15.72 8.47 22.06
CA ASP A 169 15.19 7.47 22.98
C ASP A 169 13.71 7.70 23.32
N VAL A 170 13.32 8.97 23.52
CA VAL A 170 11.91 9.33 23.78
C VAL A 170 11.03 9.00 22.57
N ILE A 171 11.47 9.37 21.35
CA ILE A 171 10.70 9.14 20.13
C ILE A 171 10.59 7.66 19.80
N VAL A 172 11.70 6.91 19.87
CA VAL A 172 11.70 5.47 19.62
C VAL A 172 10.81 4.78 20.65
N LYS A 173 10.93 5.08 21.95
CA LYS A 173 10.06 4.51 22.98
C LYS A 173 8.59 4.78 22.72
N LEU A 174 8.24 6.00 22.33
CA LEU A 174 6.86 6.40 22.01
C LEU A 174 6.31 5.63 20.82
N LEU A 175 7.10 5.51 19.74
CA LEU A 175 6.72 4.75 18.55
C LEU A 175 6.52 3.27 18.85
N ILE A 176 7.38 2.66 19.68
CA ILE A 176 7.25 1.26 20.11
C ILE A 176 5.96 1.06 20.90
N GLN A 177 5.68 1.95 21.86
CA GLN A 177 4.44 1.91 22.65
C GLN A 177 3.19 2.05 21.76
N SER A 178 3.22 2.99 20.82
CA SER A 178 2.09 3.20 19.88
C SER A 178 1.94 2.07 18.87
N ALA A 179 3.02 1.45 18.39
CA ALA A 179 2.95 0.34 17.45
C ALA A 179 2.37 -0.93 18.09
N THR A 180 2.71 -1.19 19.36
CA THR A 180 2.41 -2.45 20.03
C THR A 180 1.15 -2.39 20.90
N GLY A 181 0.81 -1.24 21.49
CA GLY A 181 -0.21 -1.14 22.53
C GLY A 181 -1.34 -0.15 22.26
N ASP A 182 -1.33 0.59 21.14
CA ASP A 182 -2.37 1.58 20.90
C ASP A 182 -3.73 0.90 20.60
N PRO A 183 -4.83 1.32 21.24
CA PRO A 183 -6.14 0.71 21.00
C PRO A 183 -6.69 0.99 19.60
N GLN A 184 -6.21 2.04 18.92
CA GLN A 184 -6.69 2.42 17.59
C GLN A 184 -5.77 1.85 16.51
N PRO A 185 -6.31 1.04 15.56
CA PRO A 185 -5.51 0.47 14.48
C PRO A 185 -4.77 1.51 13.63
N LEU A 186 -5.38 2.67 13.40
CA LEU A 186 -4.78 3.76 12.61
C LEU A 186 -3.48 4.30 13.25
N CYS A 187 -3.45 4.40 14.58
CA CYS A 187 -2.26 4.82 15.31
C CYS A 187 -1.16 3.75 15.25
N ARG A 188 -1.51 2.46 15.37
CA ARG A 188 -0.55 1.36 15.20
C ARG A 188 0.08 1.36 13.81
N LEU A 189 -0.74 1.46 12.75
CA LEU A 189 -0.27 1.52 11.36
C LEU A 189 0.64 2.73 11.11
N ALA A 190 0.30 3.89 11.64
CA ALA A 190 1.12 5.09 11.56
C ALA A 190 2.49 4.91 12.24
N ALA A 191 2.50 4.32 13.45
CA ALA A 191 3.73 4.05 14.18
C ALA A 191 4.62 3.01 13.44
N ILE A 192 4.03 1.92 12.94
CA ILE A 192 4.74 0.88 12.15
C ILE A 192 5.35 1.48 10.89
N SER A 193 4.58 2.28 10.13
CA SER A 193 5.07 2.97 8.94
C SER A 193 6.19 3.95 9.24
N THR A 194 6.18 4.56 10.43
CA THR A 194 7.26 5.46 10.85
C THR A 194 8.52 4.68 11.24
N LEU A 195 8.37 3.62 12.05
CA LEU A 195 9.47 2.72 12.45
C LEU A 195 10.17 2.05 11.27
N GLN A 196 9.44 1.78 10.19
CA GLN A 196 10.00 1.26 8.93
C GLN A 196 11.21 2.06 8.42
N HIS A 197 11.21 3.38 8.62
CA HIS A 197 12.24 4.28 8.12
C HIS A 197 13.36 4.56 9.13
N PHE A 198 13.17 4.19 10.40
CA PHE A 198 14.16 4.43 11.46
C PHE A 198 15.31 3.42 11.35
N LYS A 199 16.54 3.91 11.48
CA LYS A 199 17.75 3.06 11.42
C LYS A 199 18.22 2.55 12.79
N ASP A 200 17.51 2.93 13.84
CA ASP A 200 17.72 2.42 15.20
C ASP A 200 17.58 0.88 15.27
N PRO A 201 18.52 0.17 15.91
CA PRO A 201 18.46 -1.28 16.03
C PRO A 201 17.23 -1.78 16.82
N ARG A 202 16.64 -0.94 17.68
CA ARG A 202 15.42 -1.26 18.44
C ARG A 202 14.16 -1.30 17.57
N ALA A 203 14.18 -0.73 16.37
CA ALA A 203 13.01 -0.68 15.50
C ALA A 203 12.57 -2.07 15.04
N ALA A 204 13.51 -2.96 14.70
CA ALA A 204 13.17 -4.28 14.16
C ALA A 204 12.51 -5.21 15.20
N PRO A 205 13.03 -5.35 16.44
CA PRO A 205 12.33 -6.09 17.49
C PRO A 205 10.94 -5.54 17.79
N ALA A 206 10.76 -4.22 17.75
CA ALA A 206 9.45 -3.60 17.96
C ALA A 206 8.45 -3.88 16.83
N LEU A 207 8.92 -3.95 15.57
CA LEU A 207 8.10 -4.35 14.43
C LEU A 207 7.67 -5.83 14.53
N ILE A 208 8.57 -6.70 15.02
CA ILE A 208 8.25 -8.10 15.34
C ILE A 208 7.18 -8.16 16.45
N GLU A 209 7.37 -7.45 17.55
CA GLU A 209 6.41 -7.38 18.65
C GLU A 209 5.05 -6.82 18.20
N ALA A 210 5.05 -5.82 17.30
CA ALA A 210 3.82 -5.26 16.75
C ALA A 210 3.05 -6.26 15.86
N TYR A 211 3.76 -7.11 15.10
CA TYR A 211 3.16 -8.22 14.36
C TYR A 211 2.52 -9.24 15.30
N GLU A 212 3.21 -9.61 16.39
CA GLU A 212 2.70 -10.57 17.38
C GLU A 212 1.48 -10.01 18.15
N ARG A 213 1.53 -8.74 18.58
CA ARG A 213 0.41 -8.08 19.27
C ARG A 213 -0.75 -7.69 18.36
N ALA A 214 -0.66 -7.92 17.06
CA ALA A 214 -1.79 -7.67 16.16
C ALA A 214 -2.98 -8.59 16.44
N SER A 215 -2.73 -9.78 17.03
CA SER A 215 -3.77 -10.74 17.42
C SER A 215 -4.78 -10.18 18.43
N ASP A 216 -4.44 -9.11 19.15
CA ASP A 216 -5.36 -8.42 20.06
C ASP A 216 -6.66 -7.97 19.36
N PHE A 217 -6.59 -7.67 18.05
CA PHE A 217 -7.76 -7.27 17.26
C PHE A 217 -8.57 -8.44 16.70
N GLN A 218 -8.12 -9.69 16.86
CA GLN A 218 -8.75 -10.86 16.24
C GLN A 218 -10.24 -10.98 16.58
N ARG A 219 -10.61 -10.65 17.83
CA ARG A 219 -11.99 -10.75 18.31
C ARG A 219 -12.89 -9.64 17.77
N ASP A 220 -12.40 -8.40 17.78
CA ASP A 220 -13.24 -7.22 17.58
C ASP A 220 -13.16 -6.69 16.14
N ARG A 221 -11.99 -6.80 15.50
CA ARG A 221 -11.66 -6.21 14.19
C ARG A 221 -10.62 -7.05 13.43
N PRO A 222 -10.98 -8.24 12.92
CA PRO A 222 -10.03 -9.12 12.22
C PRO A 222 -9.38 -8.45 11.00
N GLU A 223 -10.12 -7.63 10.24
CA GLU A 223 -9.57 -6.86 9.11
C GLU A 223 -8.42 -5.92 9.52
N ALA A 224 -8.49 -5.36 10.73
CA ALA A 224 -7.45 -4.49 11.27
C ALA A 224 -6.21 -5.29 11.68
N MET A 225 -6.39 -6.48 12.25
CA MET A 225 -5.30 -7.42 12.55
C MET A 225 -4.53 -7.75 11.26
N GLU A 226 -5.23 -8.16 10.20
CA GLU A 226 -4.64 -8.53 8.91
C GLU A 226 -3.80 -7.37 8.34
N THR A 227 -4.38 -6.17 8.30
CA THR A 227 -3.70 -4.97 7.79
C THR A 227 -2.44 -4.63 8.60
N ILE A 228 -2.50 -4.74 9.93
CA ILE A 228 -1.36 -4.48 10.81
C ILE A 228 -0.25 -5.52 10.58
N GLN A 229 -0.61 -6.79 10.45
CA GLN A 229 0.34 -7.88 10.20
C GLN A 229 1.04 -7.70 8.85
N GLU A 230 0.28 -7.48 7.77
CA GLU A 230 0.85 -7.24 6.44
C GLU A 230 1.79 -6.03 6.43
N GLN A 231 1.37 -4.91 7.05
CA GLN A 231 2.19 -3.69 7.13
C GLN A 231 3.46 -3.91 7.95
N ALA A 232 3.40 -4.67 9.05
CA ALA A 232 4.57 -4.98 9.86
C ALA A 232 5.59 -5.82 9.09
N LEU A 233 5.14 -6.83 8.34
CA LEU A 233 6.02 -7.67 7.50
C LEU A 233 6.69 -6.84 6.39
N GLN A 234 5.93 -5.96 5.74
CA GLN A 234 6.47 -5.04 4.75
C GLN A 234 7.49 -4.08 5.38
N ALA A 235 7.19 -3.54 6.56
CA ALA A 235 8.07 -2.64 7.30
C ALA A 235 9.40 -3.32 7.67
N LEU A 236 9.36 -4.59 8.10
CA LEU A 236 10.56 -5.39 8.37
C LEU A 236 11.46 -5.54 7.14
N GLY A 237 10.85 -5.83 5.97
CA GLY A 237 11.57 -5.92 4.70
C GLY A 237 12.27 -4.62 4.31
N VAL A 238 11.59 -3.48 4.43
CA VAL A 238 12.16 -2.17 4.08
C VAL A 238 13.17 -1.67 5.12
N ASN A 239 12.96 -2.00 6.40
CA ASN A 239 13.92 -1.69 7.45
C ASN A 239 15.27 -2.38 7.19
N GLY A 240 15.22 -3.65 6.76
CA GLY A 240 16.37 -4.42 6.29
C GLY A 240 17.27 -4.96 7.41
N ASN A 241 16.81 -4.95 8.66
CA ASN A 241 17.55 -5.49 9.80
C ASN A 241 17.53 -7.03 9.80
N PRO A 242 18.71 -7.69 9.86
CA PRO A 242 18.83 -9.15 9.76
C PRO A 242 18.04 -9.92 10.83
N VAL A 243 17.74 -9.32 11.99
CA VAL A 243 16.94 -9.94 13.07
C VAL A 243 15.55 -10.38 12.58
N ALA A 244 15.02 -9.74 11.55
CA ALA A 244 13.71 -10.06 10.99
C ALA A 244 13.68 -11.38 10.18
N VAL A 245 14.83 -11.87 9.70
CA VAL A 245 14.88 -12.98 8.73
C VAL A 245 14.28 -14.26 9.30
N ASP A 246 14.55 -14.57 10.58
CA ASP A 246 14.04 -15.80 11.21
C ASP A 246 12.50 -15.82 11.29
N LEU A 247 11.88 -14.70 11.64
CA LEU A 247 10.42 -14.57 11.66
C LEU A 247 9.85 -14.71 10.24
N LEU A 248 10.43 -14.01 9.26
CA LEU A 248 9.95 -14.04 7.88
C LEU A 248 10.07 -15.43 7.27
N VAL A 249 11.16 -16.16 7.53
CA VAL A 249 11.35 -17.55 7.11
C VAL A 249 10.33 -18.46 7.78
N ARG A 250 10.05 -18.26 9.07
CA ARG A 250 9.02 -19.02 9.80
C ARG A 250 7.65 -18.85 9.18
N ILE A 251 7.25 -17.61 8.89
CA ILE A 251 5.94 -17.31 8.27
C ILE A 251 5.86 -17.91 6.87
N LEU A 252 6.91 -17.73 6.04
CA LEU A 252 6.93 -18.28 4.68
C LEU A 252 6.76 -19.81 4.66
N LYS A 253 7.42 -20.51 5.59
CA LYS A 253 7.39 -21.97 5.71
C LYS A 253 6.17 -22.52 6.44
N ALA A 254 5.31 -21.67 7.01
CA ALA A 254 4.11 -22.12 7.68
C ALA A 254 3.20 -22.88 6.68
N PRO A 255 2.64 -24.04 7.06
CA PRO A 255 1.69 -24.75 6.21
C PRO A 255 0.44 -23.88 6.01
N PRO A 256 -0.28 -24.04 4.88
CA PRO A 256 -1.56 -23.37 4.70
C PRO A 256 -2.52 -23.75 5.83
N GLY A 257 -3.17 -22.77 6.45
CA GLY A 257 -4.08 -23.01 7.57
C GLY A 257 -5.21 -23.96 7.20
N THR A 258 -5.59 -24.83 8.13
CA THR A 258 -6.77 -25.70 8.01
C THR A 258 -8.06 -25.00 8.43
N GLY A 259 -8.01 -23.70 8.74
CA GLY A 259 -9.14 -22.90 9.20
C GLY A 259 -10.23 -22.66 8.15
N PRO A 260 -11.30 -21.93 8.53
CA PRO A 260 -12.26 -21.34 7.61
C PRO A 260 -11.59 -20.66 6.40
N SER A 261 -12.30 -20.55 5.27
CA SER A 261 -11.73 -20.00 4.02
C SER A 261 -11.12 -18.60 4.16
N GLY A 262 -11.60 -17.77 5.10
CA GLY A 262 -11.03 -16.44 5.38
C GLY A 262 -9.60 -16.52 5.93
N ASP A 263 -9.39 -17.40 6.92
CA ASP A 263 -8.08 -17.58 7.56
C ASP A 263 -7.03 -18.07 6.55
N LYS A 264 -7.43 -18.93 5.60
CA LYS A 264 -6.56 -19.40 4.52
C LYS A 264 -6.04 -18.28 3.63
N GLN A 265 -6.89 -17.30 3.32
CA GLN A 265 -6.50 -16.17 2.48
C GLN A 265 -5.56 -15.24 3.22
N ASN A 266 -5.82 -14.99 4.50
CA ASN A 266 -4.93 -14.21 5.35
C ASN A 266 -3.55 -14.88 5.48
N ASP A 267 -3.51 -16.19 5.76
CA ASP A 267 -2.26 -16.97 5.82
C ASP A 267 -1.47 -16.84 4.50
N LEU A 268 -2.16 -16.98 3.35
CA LEU A 268 -1.51 -16.83 2.04
C LEU A 268 -0.96 -15.41 1.83
N ASN A 269 -1.73 -14.38 2.18
CA ASN A 269 -1.29 -12.99 2.07
C ASN A 269 -0.04 -12.71 2.91
N GLN A 270 -0.01 -13.20 4.16
CA GLN A 270 1.14 -13.06 5.05
C GLN A 270 2.38 -13.73 4.46
N ARG A 271 2.22 -14.92 3.87
CA ARG A 271 3.31 -15.65 3.20
C ARG A 271 3.83 -14.90 1.97
N ILE A 272 2.95 -14.32 1.16
CA ILE A 272 3.32 -13.48 0.01
C ILE A 272 4.08 -12.23 0.49
N CYS A 273 3.60 -11.57 1.55
CA CYS A 273 4.27 -10.42 2.17
C CYS A 273 5.65 -10.80 2.74
N ALA A 274 5.76 -11.95 3.41
CA ALA A 274 7.04 -12.46 3.92
C ALA A 274 8.02 -12.78 2.79
N ALA A 275 7.57 -13.43 1.70
CA ALA A 275 8.39 -13.67 0.52
C ALA A 275 8.91 -12.35 -0.08
N ARG A 276 8.02 -11.35 -0.24
CA ARG A 276 8.40 -10.00 -0.71
C ARG A 276 9.45 -9.36 0.20
N ALA A 277 9.23 -9.41 1.52
CA ALA A 277 10.14 -8.84 2.50
C ALA A 277 11.52 -9.51 2.46
N LEU A 278 11.57 -10.84 2.34
CA LEU A 278 12.81 -11.62 2.18
C LEU A 278 13.63 -11.17 0.96
N GLY A 279 12.98 -10.69 -0.10
CA GLY A 279 13.62 -10.07 -1.28
C GLY A 279 14.54 -8.88 -0.99
N HIS A 280 14.45 -8.28 0.20
CA HIS A 280 15.31 -7.20 0.65
C HIS A 280 16.54 -7.67 1.44
N PHE A 281 16.67 -8.97 1.73
CA PHE A 281 17.75 -9.53 2.53
C PHE A 281 18.72 -10.34 1.65
N PRO A 282 19.97 -9.87 1.45
CA PRO A 282 20.96 -10.58 0.64
C PRO A 282 21.63 -11.74 1.38
N GLN A 283 20.90 -12.44 2.25
CA GLN A 283 21.44 -13.55 3.04
C GLN A 283 21.11 -14.88 2.38
N TYR A 284 22.02 -15.85 2.52
CA TYR A 284 21.82 -17.19 1.97
C TYR A 284 20.57 -17.86 2.56
N GLN A 285 20.33 -17.71 3.87
CA GLN A 285 19.14 -18.24 4.55
C GLN A 285 17.82 -17.72 3.95
N ALA A 286 17.77 -16.43 3.57
CA ALA A 286 16.58 -15.85 2.92
C ALA A 286 16.37 -16.45 1.53
N ALA A 287 17.43 -16.56 0.72
CA ALA A 287 17.36 -17.15 -0.61
C ALA A 287 16.98 -18.65 -0.57
N GLU A 288 17.56 -19.41 0.36
CA GLU A 288 17.25 -20.82 0.57
C GLU A 288 15.78 -21.02 0.98
N ALA A 289 15.25 -20.17 1.87
CA ALA A 289 13.85 -20.23 2.26
C ALA A 289 12.89 -19.96 1.08
N LEU A 290 13.23 -19.01 0.21
CA LEU A 290 12.46 -18.74 -1.01
C LEU A 290 12.50 -19.92 -2.00
N VAL A 291 13.65 -20.58 -2.17
CA VAL A 291 13.76 -21.80 -2.97
C VAL A 291 12.98 -22.95 -2.37
N SER A 292 12.99 -23.10 -1.04
CA SER A 292 12.16 -24.08 -0.33
C SER A 292 10.67 -23.86 -0.63
N ALA A 293 10.20 -22.61 -0.59
CA ALA A 293 8.81 -22.28 -0.93
C ALA A 293 8.48 -22.62 -2.40
N LEU A 294 9.39 -22.38 -3.35
CA LEU A 294 9.18 -22.78 -4.75
C LEU A 294 9.02 -24.30 -4.94
N ARG A 295 9.56 -25.12 -4.04
CA ARG A 295 9.43 -26.59 -4.09
C ARG A 295 8.13 -27.08 -3.47
N SER A 296 7.76 -26.54 -2.31
CA SER A 296 6.61 -27.02 -1.54
C SER A 296 5.27 -26.43 -2.00
N GLU A 297 5.29 -25.21 -2.54
CA GLU A 297 4.06 -24.46 -2.80
C GLU A 297 3.51 -24.70 -4.20
N GLN A 298 2.18 -24.86 -4.26
CA GLN A 298 1.44 -24.96 -5.51
C GLN A 298 0.83 -23.62 -5.94
N ASP A 299 0.63 -22.68 -5.00
CA ASP A 299 0.01 -21.39 -5.29
C ASP A 299 0.87 -20.55 -6.25
N VAL A 300 0.23 -20.07 -7.33
CA VAL A 300 0.92 -19.35 -8.41
C VAL A 300 1.42 -17.99 -7.91
N ALA A 301 0.63 -17.26 -7.13
CA ALA A 301 0.98 -15.92 -6.66
C ALA A 301 2.20 -15.96 -5.72
N LEU A 302 2.26 -16.94 -4.83
CA LEU A 302 3.40 -17.13 -3.93
C LEU A 302 4.67 -17.53 -4.69
N ARG A 303 4.57 -18.41 -5.69
CA ARG A 303 5.72 -18.82 -6.54
C ARG A 303 6.27 -17.66 -7.37
N ASP A 304 5.39 -16.87 -7.98
CA ASP A 304 5.79 -15.70 -8.76
C ASP A 304 6.49 -14.67 -7.86
N ARG A 305 5.92 -14.40 -6.68
CA ARG A 305 6.54 -13.49 -5.71
C ARG A 305 7.88 -14.00 -5.20
N ALA A 306 8.01 -15.29 -4.92
CA ALA A 306 9.27 -15.88 -4.48
C ALA A 306 10.35 -15.78 -5.56
N THR A 307 9.98 -16.04 -6.82
CA THR A 307 10.87 -15.89 -7.98
C THR A 307 11.31 -14.44 -8.15
N GLU A 308 10.39 -13.47 -8.08
CA GLU A 308 10.72 -12.04 -8.15
C GLU A 308 11.69 -11.62 -7.04
N SER A 309 11.48 -12.13 -5.83
CA SER A 309 12.34 -11.85 -4.67
C SER A 309 13.75 -12.45 -4.83
N LEU A 310 13.86 -13.65 -5.39
CA LEU A 310 15.15 -14.26 -5.75
C LEU A 310 15.87 -13.44 -6.84
N ARG A 311 15.15 -12.96 -7.86
CA ARG A 311 15.71 -12.05 -8.88
C ARG A 311 16.18 -10.74 -8.25
N GLN A 312 15.42 -10.19 -7.29
CA GLN A 312 15.78 -8.97 -6.57
C GLN A 312 17.07 -9.14 -5.76
N ILE A 313 17.22 -10.26 -5.04
CA ILE A 313 18.40 -10.55 -4.22
C ILE A 313 19.63 -10.82 -5.11
N THR A 314 19.51 -11.75 -6.07
CA THR A 314 20.63 -12.27 -6.86
C THR A 314 20.98 -11.40 -8.07
N GLY A 315 20.02 -10.63 -8.58
CA GLY A 315 20.15 -9.91 -9.86
C GLY A 315 20.19 -10.81 -11.10
N LYS A 316 19.84 -12.09 -10.97
CA LYS A 316 19.76 -13.03 -12.09
C LYS A 316 18.32 -13.23 -12.51
N ASP A 317 18.09 -13.38 -13.81
CA ASP A 317 16.78 -13.70 -14.38
C ASP A 317 16.73 -15.18 -14.75
N LEU A 318 16.32 -16.02 -13.79
CA LEU A 318 16.12 -17.45 -13.98
C LEU A 318 14.61 -17.75 -14.03
N PRO A 319 14.20 -18.88 -14.65
CA PRO A 319 12.81 -19.31 -14.64
C PRO A 319 12.34 -19.66 -13.21
N ALA A 320 11.03 -19.78 -13.00
CA ALA A 320 10.41 -20.16 -11.74
C ALA A 320 10.58 -21.67 -11.39
N ASN A 321 11.74 -22.24 -11.72
CA ASN A 321 12.12 -23.62 -11.40
C ASN A 321 13.04 -23.62 -10.17
N ALA A 322 12.62 -24.32 -9.11
CA ALA A 322 13.36 -24.41 -7.86
C ALA A 322 14.73 -25.11 -8.01
N GLU A 323 14.88 -26.07 -8.91
CA GLU A 323 16.15 -26.78 -9.14
C GLU A 323 17.20 -25.84 -9.74
N ALA A 324 16.80 -25.04 -10.74
CA ALA A 324 17.69 -24.06 -11.37
C ALA A 324 18.21 -23.02 -10.36
N TRP A 325 17.34 -22.56 -9.45
CA TRP A 325 17.74 -21.65 -8.37
C TRP A 325 18.64 -22.33 -7.34
N ALA A 326 18.35 -23.58 -6.95
CA ALA A 326 19.17 -24.32 -6.01
C ALA A 326 20.59 -24.57 -6.56
N ASP A 327 20.71 -25.01 -7.80
CA ASP A 327 21.99 -25.20 -8.48
C ASP A 327 22.79 -23.91 -8.55
N PHE A 328 22.11 -22.79 -8.85
CA PHE A 328 22.74 -21.47 -8.88
C PHE A 328 23.26 -21.06 -7.50
N LEU A 329 22.47 -21.24 -6.44
CA LEU A 329 22.88 -20.91 -5.07
C LEU A 329 24.01 -21.83 -4.58
N HIS A 330 23.99 -23.13 -4.89
CA HIS A 330 25.06 -24.07 -4.56
C HIS A 330 26.37 -23.74 -5.29
N LYS A 331 26.30 -23.43 -6.59
CA LYS A 331 27.50 -23.08 -7.38
C LYS A 331 28.11 -21.75 -6.96
N SER A 332 27.29 -20.77 -6.60
CA SER A 332 27.76 -19.42 -6.31
C SER A 332 28.07 -19.18 -4.84
N GLY A 333 27.60 -20.05 -3.95
CA GLY A 333 27.72 -19.92 -2.50
C GLY A 333 27.30 -18.54 -1.98
N ASN A 334 27.99 -18.07 -0.94
CA ASN A 334 27.79 -16.73 -0.39
C ASN A 334 28.34 -15.60 -1.31
N GLU A 335 29.17 -15.93 -2.30
CA GLU A 335 29.83 -14.94 -3.16
C GLU A 335 28.86 -14.24 -4.11
N ALA A 336 27.85 -14.95 -4.65
CA ALA A 336 26.83 -14.33 -5.51
C ALA A 336 26.04 -13.24 -4.79
N LEU A 337 25.80 -13.41 -3.49
CA LEU A 337 24.96 -12.51 -2.71
C LEU A 337 25.73 -11.24 -2.26
N ALA A 338 27.05 -11.34 -2.11
CA ALA A 338 27.90 -10.24 -1.65
C ALA A 338 28.10 -9.13 -2.71
N LYS A 339 28.01 -9.47 -4.00
CA LYS A 339 28.49 -8.60 -5.10
C LYS A 339 27.62 -7.37 -5.39
N LYS A 340 26.40 -7.28 -4.84
CA LYS A 340 25.44 -6.20 -5.16
C LYS A 340 25.62 -4.91 -4.34
N LYS A 341 26.45 -4.89 -3.29
CA LYS A 341 26.60 -3.70 -2.43
C LYS A 341 27.33 -2.51 -3.08
N SER A 342 28.00 -2.66 -4.23
CA SER A 342 28.88 -1.61 -4.78
C SER A 342 28.32 -0.76 -5.93
N GLY A 343 27.12 -1.06 -6.44
CA GLY A 343 26.59 -0.40 -7.66
C GLY A 343 25.79 0.89 -7.45
N GLY A 344 25.33 1.17 -6.23
CA GLY A 344 24.56 2.37 -5.91
C GLY A 344 25.43 3.44 -5.27
N LYS A 345 25.92 4.41 -6.06
CA LYS A 345 26.59 5.64 -5.59
C LYS A 345 25.67 6.60 -4.80
N SER A 346 24.73 6.07 -4.01
CA SER A 346 23.93 6.85 -3.10
C SER A 346 23.70 5.98 -1.87
N PHE A 347 24.17 6.44 -0.71
CA PHE A 347 23.83 5.94 0.63
C PHE A 347 24.87 5.11 1.42
N LEU A 348 26.18 5.16 1.14
CA LEU A 348 27.19 4.59 2.06
C LEU A 348 28.24 5.63 2.47
N LEU A 349 27.85 6.51 3.39
CA LEU A 349 28.76 7.33 4.20
C LEU A 349 28.39 7.31 5.70
N LEU A 350 27.70 6.26 6.18
CA LEU A 350 27.10 6.26 7.52
C LEU A 350 27.11 4.90 8.26
N THR A 351 28.07 4.02 7.99
CA THR A 351 28.22 2.74 8.74
C THR A 351 29.56 2.59 9.47
N GLN A 352 30.25 3.69 9.75
CA GLN A 352 31.40 3.74 10.66
C GLN A 352 31.02 4.44 11.98
N TRP A 353 29.99 3.97 12.68
CA TRP A 353 29.48 4.63 13.89
C TRP A 353 29.29 3.74 15.13
N ASN A 354 29.64 2.45 15.11
CA ASN A 354 29.37 1.54 16.25
C ASN A 354 30.61 0.96 16.95
N GLN A 355 31.76 1.65 16.90
CA GLN A 355 32.98 1.18 17.57
C GLN A 355 33.66 2.21 18.49
N ARG A 356 33.01 3.34 18.83
CA ARG A 356 33.70 4.46 19.49
C ARG A 356 32.94 5.12 20.64
N SER A 357 32.05 4.40 21.33
CA SER A 357 31.28 4.91 22.47
C SER A 357 31.53 4.16 23.78
N HIS A 358 32.68 3.48 23.91
CA HIS A 358 33.08 2.78 25.15
C HIS A 358 34.47 3.14 25.68
N ASP A 359 35.10 4.18 25.13
CA ASP A 359 36.27 4.86 25.73
C ASP A 359 35.89 6.34 25.91
#